data_AF-A0A3N5TJ76-F1
#
_entry.id   AF-A0A3N5TJ76-F1
#
_cell.length_a   1.000
_cell.length_b   1.000
_cell.length_c   1.000
_cell.angle_alpha   90.00
_cell.angle_beta   90.00
_cell.angle_gamma   90.00
#
_symmetry.space_group_name_H-M   'P 1'
#
loop_
_entity.id
_entity.type
_entity.pdbx_description
1 polymer ?
#
loop_
_entity_poly.entity_id
_entity_poly.type
_entity_poly.pdbx_seq_one_letter_code
_entity_poly.pdbx_strand_id
1 'polypeptide(L)'
;MYTENAKAIVAWINVCVIWGTTYLVIRIGVGHMPPMLFAGIRWVIAGVVFIAVLKWRGRSLPKANEIVHLAVVGLTLIGFGNG
;
A
#
# COMPACT_ATOMS: atom_id res chain seq x y z
N MET A 1 7.48 -26.94 15.64
CA MET A 1 7.55 -25.70 16.46
C MET A 1 8.68 -24.74 16.09
N TYR A 2 9.84 -25.17 15.55
CA TYR A 2 10.92 -24.24 15.13
C TYR A 2 10.70 -23.57 13.74
N THR A 3 9.95 -24.20 12.83
CA THR A 3 9.71 -23.69 11.47
C THR A 3 8.77 -22.49 11.41
N GLU A 4 7.86 -22.35 12.38
CA GLU A 4 7.02 -21.15 12.57
C GLU A 4 7.88 -19.92 12.88
N ASN A 5 8.86 -20.07 13.78
CA ASN A 5 9.78 -19.00 14.16
C ASN A 5 10.64 -18.54 12.98
N ALA A 6 11.11 -19.47 12.14
CA ALA A 6 11.90 -19.13 10.95
C ALA A 6 11.08 -18.30 9.94
N LYS A 7 9.83 -18.69 9.67
CA LYS A 7 8.92 -17.92 8.79
C LYS A 7 8.62 -16.54 9.39
N ALA A 8 8.41 -16.46 10.71
CA ALA A 8 8.16 -15.20 11.40
C ALA A 8 9.36 -14.25 11.34
N ILE A 9 10.58 -14.76 11.53
CA ILE A 9 11.81 -13.97 11.42
C ILE A 9 12.01 -13.45 9.99
N VAL A 10 11.81 -14.30 8.97
CA VAL A 10 11.92 -13.88 7.57
C VAL A 10 10.86 -12.83 7.22
N ALA A 11 9.62 -13.02 7.68
CA ALA A 11 8.57 -12.02 7.51
C ALA A 11 8.93 -10.69 8.19
N TRP A 12 9.47 -10.73 9.40
CA TRP A 12 9.91 -9.55 10.15
C TRP A 12 11.04 -8.81 9.43
N ILE A 13 12.08 -9.52 8.96
CA ILE A 13 13.17 -8.92 8.18
C ILE A 13 12.63 -8.25 6.91
N ASN A 14 11.73 -8.91 6.18
CA ASN A 14 11.12 -8.33 4.98
C ASN A 14 10.35 -7.05 5.31
N VAL A 15 9.58 -7.03 6.40
CA VAL A 15 8.87 -5.82 6.84
C VAL A 15 9.88 -4.72 7.17
N CYS A 16 10.93 -5.00 7.94
CA CYS A 16 11.96 -4.01 8.27
C CYS A 16 12.63 -3.43 7.02
N VAL A 17 12.99 -4.26 6.05
CA VAL A 17 13.65 -3.82 4.81
C VAL A 17 12.68 -3.03 3.93
N ILE A 18 11.46 -3.53 3.69
CA ILE A 18 10.48 -2.89 2.82
C ILE A 18 10.02 -1.55 3.41
N TRP A 19 9.69 -1.51 4.70
CA TRP A 19 9.29 -0.26 5.35
C TRP A 19 10.46 0.71 5.49
N GLY A 20 11.64 0.23 5.89
CA GLY A 20 12.84 1.07 5.99
C GLY A 20 13.21 1.75 4.68
N THR A 21 13.22 1.00 3.57
CA THR A 21 13.48 1.56 2.23
C THR A 21 12.36 2.50 1.77
N THR A 22 11.10 2.21 2.11
CA THR A 22 9.97 3.11 1.80
C THR A 22 10.13 4.44 2.50
N TYR A 23 10.50 4.46 3.79
CA TYR A 23 10.76 5.71 4.52
C TYR A 23 11.93 6.50 3.92
N LEU A 24 13.00 5.82 3.49
CA LEU A 24 14.13 6.45 2.80
C LEU A 24 13.67 7.11 1.50
N VAL A 25 12.91 6.40 0.67
CA VAL A 25 12.38 6.92 -0.60
C VAL A 25 11.43 8.09 -0.36
N ILE A 26 10.58 8.04 0.67
CA ILE A 26 9.71 9.16 1.03
C ILE A 26 10.55 10.38 1.41
N ARG A 27 11.54 10.22 2.29
CA ARG A 27 12.42 11.33 2.72
C ARG A 27 13.11 12.01 1.54
N ILE A 28 13.58 11.23 0.56
CA ILE A 28 14.22 11.76 -0.64
C ILE A 28 13.18 12.42 -1.56
N GLY A 29 12.06 11.74 -1.81
CA GLY A 29 11.01 12.19 -2.74
C GLY A 29 10.32 13.49 -2.32
N VAL A 30 10.05 13.68 -1.02
CA VAL A 30 9.48 14.94 -0.51
C VAL A 30 10.45 16.12 -0.60
N GLY A 31 11.74 15.86 -0.80
CA GLY A 31 12.74 16.89 -1.09
C GLY A 31 12.65 17.42 -2.53
N HIS A 32 11.90 16.76 -3.43
CA HIS A 32 11.79 17.14 -4.84
C HIS A 32 10.34 17.47 -5.26
N MET A 33 9.35 16.96 -4.53
CA MET A 33 7.93 17.18 -4.82
C MET A 33 7.15 17.48 -3.53
N PRO A 34 6.03 18.23 -3.62
CA PRO A 34 5.15 18.43 -2.47
C PRO A 34 4.71 17.09 -1.86
N PRO A 35 4.73 16.95 -0.52
CA PRO A 35 4.48 15.66 0.15
C PRO A 35 3.16 15.00 -0.24
N MET A 36 2.10 15.80 -0.36
CA MET A 36 0.77 15.29 -0.71
C MET A 36 0.72 14.72 -2.13
N LEU A 37 1.41 15.37 -3.08
CA LEU A 37 1.47 14.92 -4.47
C LEU A 37 2.28 13.63 -4.57
N PHE A 38 3.43 13.56 -3.89
CA PHE A 38 4.27 12.36 -3.86
C PHE A 38 3.52 11.16 -3.26
N ALA A 39 2.83 11.37 -2.14
CA ALA A 39 1.98 10.35 -1.53
C ALA A 39 0.86 9.91 -2.48
N GLY A 40 0.16 10.86 -3.11
CA GLY A 40 -0.91 10.60 -4.06
C GLY A 40 -0.46 9.73 -5.23
N ILE A 41 0.67 10.07 -5.86
CA ILE A 41 1.25 9.28 -6.97
C ILE A 41 1.53 7.84 -6.52
N ARG A 42 2.15 7.66 -5.35
CA ARG A 42 2.48 6.33 -4.83
C ARG A 42 1.24 5.47 -4.63
N TRP A 43 0.18 6.04 -4.05
CA TRP A 43 -1.09 5.33 -3.82
C TRP A 43 -1.84 5.04 -5.12
N VAL A 44 -1.81 5.95 -6.11
CA VAL A 44 -2.39 5.72 -7.44
C VAL A 44 -1.66 4.58 -8.15
N ILE A 45 -0.32 4.58 -8.14
CA ILE A 45 0.46 3.48 -8.72
C ILE A 45 0.09 2.15 -8.06
N ALA A 46 0.03 2.11 -6.72
CA ALA A 46 -0.36 0.91 -5.99
C ALA A 46 -1.78 0.44 -6.37
N GLY A 47 -2.75 1.35 -6.49
CA GLY A 47 -4.11 1.04 -6.93
C GLY A 47 -4.18 0.49 -8.35
N VAL A 48 -3.43 1.08 -9.29
CA VAL A 48 -3.34 0.59 -10.67
C VAL A 48 -2.74 -0.81 -10.72
N VAL A 49 -1.64 -1.06 -10.00
CA VAL A 49 -1.02 -2.38 -9.91
C VAL A 49 -2.01 -3.39 -9.31
N PHE A 50 -2.73 -3.03 -8.25
CA PHE A 50 -3.72 -3.89 -7.63
C PHE A 50 -4.86 -4.26 -8.60
N ILE A 51 -5.41 -3.29 -9.31
CA ILE A 51 -6.45 -3.52 -10.34
C ILE A 51 -5.91 -4.39 -11.47
N ALA A 52 -4.67 -4.17 -11.92
CA ALA A 52 -4.04 -5.00 -12.94
C ALA A 52 -3.90 -6.46 -12.50
N VAL A 53 -3.48 -6.70 -11.25
CA VAL A 53 -3.38 -8.04 -10.66
C VAL A 53 -4.75 -8.70 -10.52
N LEU A 54 -5.79 -7.96 -10.12
CA LEU A 54 -7.16 -8.48 -10.04
C LEU A 54 -7.69 -8.91 -11.41
N LYS A 55 -7.46 -8.08 -12.44
CA LYS A 55 -7.81 -8.40 -13.82
C LYS A 55 -7.07 -9.63 -14.32
N TRP A 56 -5.76 -9.72 -14.06
CA TRP A 56 -4.96 -10.89 -14.44
C TRP A 56 -5.45 -12.17 -13.75
N ARG A 57 -5.92 -12.08 -12.51
CA ARG A 57 -6.52 -13.19 -11.77
C ARG A 57 -7.97 -13.52 -12.15
N GLY A 58 -8.54 -12.83 -13.15
CA GLY A 58 -9.92 -13.05 -13.58
C GLY A 58 -10.98 -12.69 -12.52
N ARG A 59 -10.63 -11.86 -11.54
CA ARG A 59 -11.58 -11.41 -10.50
C ARG A 59 -12.46 -10.29 -11.04
N SER A 60 -13.73 -10.31 -10.68
CA SER A 60 -14.66 -9.23 -10.97
C SER A 60 -14.24 -7.96 -10.22
N LEU A 61 -14.28 -6.84 -10.92
CA LEU A 61 -14.12 -5.52 -10.30
C LEU A 61 -15.37 -5.18 -9.46
N PRO A 62 -15.22 -4.41 -8.38
CA PRO A 62 -16.35 -3.98 -7.58
C PRO A 62 -17.37 -3.22 -8.42
N LYS A 63 -18.66 -3.41 -8.11
CA LYS A 63 -19.77 -2.69 -8.74
C LYS A 63 -19.70 -1.20 -8.37
N ALA A 64 -20.30 -0.34 -9.19
CA ALA A 64 -20.22 1.12 -9.00
C ALA A 64 -20.74 1.60 -7.63
N ASN A 65 -21.71 0.91 -7.04
CA ASN A 65 -22.23 1.20 -5.70
C ASN A 65 -21.21 0.88 -4.58
N GLU A 66 -20.35 -0.11 -4.77
CA GLU A 66 -19.31 -0.53 -3.81
C GLU A 66 -18.09 0.40 -3.87
N ILE A 67 -17.85 1.07 -5.00
CA ILE A 67 -16.69 1.96 -5.19
C ILE A 67 -16.74 3.11 -4.18
N VAL A 68 -17.93 3.69 -3.92
CA VAL A 68 -18.08 4.78 -2.94
C VAL A 68 -17.73 4.29 -1.54
N HIS A 69 -18.20 3.09 -1.17
CA HIS A 69 -17.91 2.50 0.13
C HIS A 69 -16.40 2.22 0.29
N LEU A 70 -15.77 1.65 -0.73
CA LEU A 70 -14.33 1.41 -0.79
C LEU A 70 -13.52 2.72 -0.71
N ALA A 71 -13.98 3.78 -1.37
CA ALA A 71 -13.33 5.09 -1.34
C ALA A 71 -13.41 5.72 0.06
N VAL A 72 -14.57 5.65 0.72
CA VAL A 72 -14.73 6.16 2.10
C VAL A 72 -13.85 5.39 3.07
N VAL A 73 -13.85 4.06 2.99
CA VAL A 73 -13.00 3.20 3.84
C VAL A 73 -11.51 3.47 3.59
N GLY A 74 -11.09 3.52 2.32
CA GLY A 74 -9.70 3.80 1.94
C GLY A 74 -9.23 5.17 2.38
N LEU A 75 -10.04 6.22 2.19
CA LEU A 75 -9.71 7.58 2.60
C LEU A 75 -9.61 7.69 4.13
N THR A 76 -10.52 7.04 4.86
CA THR A 76 -10.51 7.05 6.33
C THR A 76 -9.29 6.32 6.88
N LEU A 77 -8.96 5.16 6.33
CA LEU A 77 -7.75 4.42 6.70
C LEU A 77 -6.48 5.25 6.45
N ILE A 78 -6.38 5.89 5.28
CA ILE A 78 -5.20 6.69 4.93
C ILE A 78 -5.09 7.93 5.81
N GLY A 79 -6.18 8.69 6.00
CA GLY A 79 -6.18 9.97 6.68
C GLY A 79 -6.26 9.92 8.20
N PHE A 80 -6.98 8.94 8.76
CA PHE A 80 -7.24 8.84 10.21
C PHE A 80 -6.73 7.54 10.83
N GLY A 81 -6.57 6.48 10.04
CA GLY A 81 -6.13 5.16 10.54
C GLY A 81 -4.61 4.99 10.67
N ASN A 82 -3.82 5.81 9.96
CA ASN A 82 -2.36 5.83 10.08
C ASN A 82 -1.94 6.88 11.11
N GLY A 83 -2.14 6.56 12.40
CA GLY A 83 -1.57 7.26 13.55
C GLY A 83 -0.42 6.48 14.15
#